data_AF-A0A952CV44-F1
#
_entry.id   AF-A0A952CV44-F1
#
_cell.length_a   1.000
_cell.length_b   1.000
_cell.length_c   1.000
_cell.angle_alpha   90.00
_cell.angle_beta   90.00
_cell.angle_gamma   90.00
#
_symmetry.space_group_name_H-M   'P 1'
#
loop_
_entity.id
_entity.type
_entity.pdbx_description
1 polymer ?
#
loop_
_entity_poly.entity_id
_entity_poly.type
_entity_poly.pdbx_seq_one_letter_code
_entity_poly.pdbx_strand_id
1 'polypeptide(L)' 'MRFKIVLEKSDEGGYTVYVPSLPGCISEGDTKEDALKNIQEAIELYLEPVEDDWILDEHNLVQEIEV' A
#
# COMPACT_ATOMS: atom_id res chain seq x y z
N MET A 1 -10.41 4.21 5.97
CA MET A 1 -10.70 4.37 4.52
C MET A 1 -11.34 3.09 3.98
N ARG A 2 -11.92 3.09 2.77
CA ARG A 2 -12.44 1.86 2.13
C ARG A 2 -11.78 1.69 0.76
N PHE A 3 -11.20 0.52 0.53
CA PHE A 3 -10.52 0.19 -0.72
C PHE A 3 -11.17 -0.99 -1.40
N LYS A 4 -11.19 -0.96 -2.74
CA LYS A 4 -11.48 -2.16 -3.52
C LYS A 4 -10.18 -2.93 -3.69
N ILE A 5 -10.25 -4.24 -3.56
CA ILE A 5 -9.13 -5.14 -3.82
C ILE A 5 -9.49 -6.09 -4.95
N VAL A 6 -8.48 -6.61 -5.62
CA VAL A 6 -8.58 -7.79 -6.45
C VAL A 6 -7.81 -8.91 -5.78
N LEU A 7 -8.44 -10.07 -5.65
CA LEU A 7 -7.87 -11.25 -5.04
C LEU A 7 -7.76 -12.33 -6.13
N GLU A 8 -6.54 -12.72 -6.44
CA GLU A 8 -6.21 -13.71 -7.46
C GLU A 8 -5.71 -14.98 -6.78
N LYS A 9 -6.30 -16.12 -7.13
CA LYS A 9 -5.87 -17.41 -6.64
C LYS A 9 -4.74 -17.94 -7.52
N SER A 10 -3.66 -18.42 -6.91
CA SER A 10 -2.54 -19.03 -7.64
C SER A 10 -2.81 -20.52 -7.92
N ASP A 11 -2.34 -20.98 -9.07
CA ASP A 11 -2.42 -22.39 -9.49
C ASP A 11 -1.54 -23.30 -8.60
N GLU A 12 -0.48 -22.75 -8.00
CA GLU A 12 0.42 -23.45 -7.07
C GLU A 12 -0.09 -23.44 -5.63
N GLY A 13 -1.22 -22.76 -5.37
CA GLY A 13 -1.78 -22.52 -4.04
C GLY A 13 -1.53 -21.10 -3.53
N GLY A 14 -2.30 -20.69 -2.51
CA GLY A 14 -2.27 -19.32 -2.00
C GLY A 14 -3.05 -18.30 -2.84
N TYR A 15 -2.92 -17.04 -2.46
CA TYR A 15 -3.57 -15.90 -3.07
C TYR A 15 -2.61 -14.70 -3.19
N THR A 16 -2.67 -14.03 -4.32
CA THR A 16 -2.10 -12.69 -4.51
C THR A 16 -3.24 -11.67 -4.43
N VAL A 17 -2.97 -10.51 -3.85
CA VAL A 17 -3.96 -9.45 -3.68
C VAL A 17 -3.36 -8.09 -3.97
N TYR A 18 -4.12 -7.23 -4.63
CA TYR A 18 -3.68 -5.87 -4.94
C TYR A 18 -4.83 -4.86 -4.86
N VAL A 19 -4.47 -3.59 -4.65
CA VAL A 19 -5.39 -2.47 -4.52
C VAL A 19 -5.31 -1.59 -5.76
N PRO A 20 -6.28 -1.64 -6.70
CA PRO A 20 -6.19 -0.87 -7.96
C PRO A 20 -6.06 0.64 -7.77
N SER A 21 -6.54 1.19 -6.64
CA SER A 21 -6.43 2.62 -6.32
C SER A 21 -5.11 3.03 -5.67
N LEU A 22 -4.25 2.07 -5.28
CA LEU A 22 -2.94 2.33 -4.67
C LEU A 22 -1.86 1.60 -5.51
N PRO A 23 -1.35 2.24 -6.58
CA PRO A 23 -0.38 1.61 -7.47
C PRO A 23 0.84 1.08 -6.72
N GLY A 24 1.15 -0.20 -6.91
CA GLY A 24 2.26 -0.89 -6.22
C GLY A 24 1.91 -1.49 -4.86
N CYS A 25 0.71 -1.25 -4.32
CA CYS A 25 0.25 -1.91 -3.10
C CYS A 25 -0.26 -3.33 -3.42
N ILE A 26 0.61 -4.31 -3.19
CA ILE A 26 0.42 -5.73 -3.50
C ILE A 26 0.84 -6.54 -2.28
N SER A 27 0.17 -7.66 -2.03
CA SER A 27 0.54 -8.62 -1.01
C SER A 27 0.12 -10.04 -1.41
N GLU A 28 0.48 -11.03 -0.59
CA GLU A 28 0.16 -12.44 -0.81
C GLU A 28 -0.06 -13.19 0.51
N GLY A 29 -0.68 -14.37 0.44
CA GLY A 29 -0.83 -15.25 1.59
C GLY A 29 -1.26 -16.66 1.20
N ASP A 30 -0.93 -17.64 2.05
CA ASP A 30 -1.25 -19.05 1.84
C ASP A 30 -2.77 -19.32 1.87
N THR A 31 -3.49 -18.54 2.67
CA THR A 31 -4.94 -18.55 2.76
C THR A 31 -5.55 -17.22 2.31
N LYS A 32 -6.86 -17.23 2.06
CA LYS A 32 -7.58 -16.00 1.75
C LYS A 32 -7.54 -15.04 2.93
N GLU A 33 -7.72 -15.53 4.16
CA GLU A 33 -7.64 -14.70 5.36
C GLU A 33 -6.25 -14.06 5.51
N ASP A 34 -5.18 -14.81 5.25
CA ASP A 34 -3.81 -14.29 5.36
C ASP A 34 -3.55 -13.20 4.33
N ALA A 35 -3.90 -13.42 3.06
CA ALA A 35 -3.74 -12.41 2.01
C ALA A 35 -4.52 -11.12 2.34
N LEU A 36 -5.75 -11.25 2.87
CA LEU A 36 -6.56 -10.10 3.30
C LEU A 36 -5.95 -9.34 4.47
N LYS A 37 -5.37 -10.05 5.44
CA LYS A 37 -4.66 -9.42 6.55
C LYS A 37 -3.42 -8.69 6.05
N ASN A 38 -2.61 -9.33 5.21
CA ASN A 38 -1.34 -8.78 4.74
C ASN A 38 -1.55 -7.55 3.84
N ILE A 39 -2.58 -7.53 2.98
CA ILE A 39 -2.88 -6.33 2.18
C ILE A 39 -3.38 -5.18 3.04
N GLN A 40 -4.03 -5.45 4.16
CA GLN A 40 -4.46 -4.40 5.09
C GLN A 40 -3.23 -3.71 5.71
N GLU A 41 -2.24 -4.48 6.15
CA GLU A 41 -0.97 -3.96 6.65
C GLU A 41 -0.22 -3.18 5.54
N ALA A 42 -0.20 -3.69 4.31
CA ALA A 42 0.42 -3.00 3.18
C ALA A 42 -0.29 -1.67 2.82
N ILE A 43 -1.61 -1.58 2.96
CA ILE A 43 -2.36 -0.33 2.77
C ILE A 43 -1.99 0.68 3.85
N GLU A 44 -1.90 0.23 5.11
CA GLU A 44 -1.52 1.09 6.23
C GLU A 44 -0.12 1.67 6.03
N LEU A 45 0.85 0.83 5.63
CA LEU A 45 2.20 1.27 5.29
C LEU A 45 2.24 2.20 4.06
N TYR A 46 1.45 1.94 3.03
CA TYR A 46 1.40 2.79 1.83
C TYR A 46 0.92 4.22 2.14
N LEU A 47 0.01 4.35 3.09
CA LEU A 47 -0.60 5.63 3.48
C LEU A 47 0.16 6.29 4.64
N GLU A 48 1.11 5.59 5.23
CA GLU A 48 1.97 6.17 6.25
C GLU A 48 2.71 7.36 5.64
N PRO A 49 2.69 8.53 6.28
CA PRO A 49 3.45 9.67 5.80
C PRO A 49 4.90 9.23 5.75
N VAL A 50 5.50 9.31 4.57
CA VAL A 50 6.94 9.14 4.47
C VAL A 50 7.55 10.38 5.11
N GLU A 51 7.96 10.26 6.37
CA GLU A 51 8.87 11.21 7.01
C GLU A 51 10.26 11.04 6.36
N ASP A 52 10.36 11.12 5.04
CA ASP A 52 11.64 11.01 4.36
C ASP A 52 12.47 12.23 4.74
N ASP A 53 13.68 12.01 5.27
CA ASP A 53 14.97 12.17 4.57
C ASP A 53 15.07 13.27 3.49
N TRP A 54 14.23 14.29 3.57
CA TRP A 54 14.32 15.47 2.73
C TRP A 54 15.59 16.19 3.12
N ILE A 55 16.58 16.17 2.22
CA ILE A 55 17.73 17.05 2.31
C ILE A 55 17.24 18.44 1.91
N LEU A 56 16.74 19.16 2.91
CA LEU A 56 16.34 20.56 2.78
C LEU A 56 17.57 21.44 2.96
N ASP A 57 17.77 22.38 2.05
CA ASP A 57 18.70 23.48 2.18
C ASP A 57 17.95 24.83 2.13
N GLU A 58 18.70 25.93 2.25
CA GLU A 58 18.16 27.29 2.29
C GLU A 58 17.38 27.72 1.03
N HIS A 59 17.45 26.94 -0.06
CA HIS A 59 16.74 27.18 -1.31
C HIS A 59 15.41 26.42 -1.42
N ASN A 60 15.06 25.58 -0.43
CA ASN A 60 13.80 24.82 -0.45
C ASN A 60 12.69 25.52 0.35
N LEU A 61 11.45 25.44 -0.14
CA LEU A 61 10.24 25.91 0.55
C LEU A 61 9.23 24.77 0.63
N VAL A 62 8.93 24.32 1.85
CA VAL A 62 7.91 23.32 2.13
C VAL A 62 6.58 24.00 2.41
N GLN A 63 5.53 23.63 1.69
CA GLN A 63 4.17 24.12 1.91
C GLN A 63 3.17 22.96 1.78
N GLU A 64 2.24 22.91 2.71
CA GLU A 64 1.07 22.04 2.60
C GLU A 64 0.04 22.68 1.67
N ILE A 65 -0.57 21.87 0.81
CA ILE A 65 -1.62 22.29 -0.12
C ILE A 65 -2.79 21.31 0.04
N GLU A 66 -3.98 21.85 0.28
CA GLU A 66 -5.24 21.11 0.17
C GLU A 66 -5.72 21.17 -1.27
N VAL A 67 -6.15 20.02 -1.81
CA VAL A 67 -6.64 19.84 -3.19
C VAL A 67 -8.12 19.48 -3.21
#